data_AF-A0A5M8QA30-F1
#
_entry.id   AF-A0A5M8QA30-F1
#
_cell.length_a   1.000
_cell.length_b   1.000
_cell.length_c   1.000
_cell.angle_alpha   90.00
_cell.angle_beta   90.00
_cell.angle_gamma   90.00
#
_symmetry.space_group_name_H-M   'P 1'
#
loop_
_entity.id
_entity.type
_entity.pdbx_description
1 polymer ?
#
loop_
_entity_poly.entity_id
_entity_poly.type
_entity_poly.pdbx_seq_one_letter_code
_entity_poly.pdbx_strand_id
1 'polypeptide(L)' 'MADIRLQLVGLKEGDVRKLFGKPDTEELMERSQKIYIYFITPGPKCSPTPATQPGKKEALAIRLDALGNVREANVFVE' A
#
# COMPACT_ATOMS: atom_id res chain seq x y z
N MET A 1 -10.74 16.09 7.16
CA MET A 1 -10.45 14.71 6.73
C MET A 1 -9.14 14.33 7.41
N ALA A 2 -9.18 13.55 8.49
CA ALA A 2 -7.94 13.08 9.12
C ALA A 2 -7.18 12.25 8.08
N ASP A 3 -5.93 12.60 7.84
CA ASP A 3 -5.09 11.97 6.83
C ASP A 3 -5.02 10.47 7.14
N ILE A 4 -5.60 9.62 6.27
CA ILE A 4 -5.74 8.18 6.55
C ILE A 4 -4.37 7.53 6.84
N ARG A 5 -3.29 8.12 6.32
CA ARG A 5 -1.90 7.75 6.59
C ARG A 5 -1.56 7.81 8.09
N LEU A 6 -2.05 8.84 8.81
CA LEU A 6 -1.83 8.98 10.26
C LEU A 6 -2.59 7.93 11.07
N GLN A 7 -3.71 7.41 10.56
CA GLN A 7 -4.48 6.36 11.24
C GLN A 7 -3.87 4.96 11.06
N LEU A 8 -3.05 4.77 10.03
CA LEU A 8 -2.35 3.51 9.76
C LEU A 8 -1.11 3.33 10.64
N VAL A 9 -0.44 4.42 11.01
CA VAL A 9 0.78 4.38 11.84
C VAL A 9 0.46 3.85 13.22
N GLY A 10 1.24 2.87 13.68
CA GLY A 10 1.07 2.21 14.97
C GLY A 10 0.12 1.00 14.95
N LEU A 11 -0.60 0.74 13.86
CA LEU A 11 -1.35 -0.50 13.69
C LEU A 11 -0.40 -1.71 13.57
N LYS A 12 -0.91 -2.90 13.90
CA LYS A 12 -0.19 -4.15 13.67
C LYS A 12 -0.46 -4.68 12.26
N GLU A 13 0.48 -5.47 11.74
CA GLU A 13 0.38 -6.16 10.45
C GLU A 13 -0.97 -6.89 10.31
N GLY A 14 -1.42 -7.56 11.37
CA GLY A 14 -2.71 -8.26 11.39
C GLY A 14 -3.91 -7.35 11.18
N ASP A 15 -3.90 -6.13 11.71
CA ASP A 15 -5.00 -5.17 11.55
C ASP A 15 -4.98 -4.54 10.16
N VAL A 16 -3.80 -4.23 9.63
CA VAL A 16 -3.63 -3.81 8.23
C VAL A 16 -4.18 -4.88 7.28
N ARG A 17 -3.85 -6.15 7.52
CA ARG A 17 -4.35 -7.28 6.71
C ARG A 17 -5.85 -7.51 6.87
N LYS A 18 -6.47 -7.15 7.99
CA LYS A 18 -7.93 -7.19 8.14
C LYS A 18 -8.62 -6.06 7.37
N LEU A 19 -8.00 -4.88 7.32
CA LEU A 19 -8.56 -3.70 6.65
C LEU A 19 -8.43 -3.79 5.13
N PHE A 20 -7.23 -4.11 4.62
CA PHE A 20 -6.92 -4.10 3.19
C PHE A 20 -6.80 -5.50 2.58
N GLY A 21 -6.78 -6.55 3.39
CA GLY A 21 -6.55 -7.90 2.91
C GLY A 21 -5.07 -8.21 2.66
N LYS A 22 -4.83 -9.21 1.81
CA LYS A 22 -3.48 -9.61 1.39
C LYS A 22 -2.88 -8.50 0.51
N PRO A 23 -1.64 -8.06 0.76
CA PRO A 23 -0.97 -7.10 -0.12
C PRO A 23 -0.76 -7.67 -1.52
N ASP A 24 -0.79 -6.80 -2.52
CA ASP A 24 -0.48 -7.17 -3.90
C ASP A 24 1.00 -7.54 -4.03
N THR A 25 1.88 -6.80 -3.33
CA THR A 25 3.31 -7.07 -3.29
C THR A 25 3.85 -6.91 -1.87
N GLU A 26 4.71 -7.85 -1.47
CA GLU A 26 5.44 -7.84 -0.20
C GLU A 26 6.94 -7.80 -0.51
N GLU A 27 7.63 -6.78 -0.03
CA GLU A 27 9.09 -6.68 -0.13
C GLU A 27 9.73 -6.72 1.26
N LEU A 28 10.83 -7.47 1.37
CA LEU A 28 11.65 -7.56 2.58
C LEU A 28 12.86 -6.65 2.43
N MET A 29 12.96 -5.68 3.34
CA MET A 29 14.11 -4.79 3.44
C MET A 29 15.10 -5.26 4.50
N GLU A 30 16.24 -4.58 4.54
CA GLU A 30 17.24 -4.74 5.58
C GLU A 30 16.63 -4.57 6.99
N ARG A 31 17.19 -5.32 7.95
CA ARG A 31 16.73 -5.40 9.35
C ARG A 31 15.32 -5.97 9.52
N SER A 32 14.91 -6.89 8.64
CA SER A 32 13.63 -7.59 8.72
C SER A 32 12.41 -6.66 8.66
N GLN A 33 12.58 -5.49 8.05
CA GLN A 33 11.46 -4.61 7.73
C GLN A 33 10.69 -5.15 6.53
N LYS A 34 9.38 -4.94 6.52
CA LYS A 34 8.53 -5.33 5.39
C LYS A 34 7.89 -4.10 4.77
N ILE A 35 7.71 -4.11 3.45
CA ILE A 35 6.91 -3.13 2.72
C ILE A 35 5.74 -3.88 2.09
N TYR A 36 4.53 -3.45 2.43
CA TYR A 36 3.30 -3.91 1.80
C TYR A 36 2.85 -2.88 0.79
N ILE A 37 2.67 -3.29 -0.46
CA ILE A 37 2.22 -2.42 -1.55
C ILE A 37 0.82 -2.88 -1.98
N TYR A 38 -0.09 -1.91 -2.03
CA TYR A 38 -1.46 -2.06 -2.49
C TYR A 38 -1.70 -1.14 -3.68
N PHE A 39 -2.14 -1.68 -4.81
CA PHE A 39 -2.46 -0.88 -6.00
C PHE A 39 -3.92 -0.40 -5.92
N ILE A 40 -4.12 0.90 -5.83
CA ILE A 40 -5.46 1.51 -5.70
C ILE A 40 -6.13 1.62 -7.08
N THR A 41 -5.34 1.97 -8.10
CA THR A 41 -5.85 2.17 -9.46
C THR A 41 -5.75 0.91 -10.32
N PRO A 42 -6.78 0.61 -11.14
CA PRO A 42 -6.77 -0.53 -12.03
C PRO A 42 -5.67 -0.37 -13.09
N GLY A 43 -4.88 -1.43 -13.28
CA GLY A 43 -3.85 -1.45 -14.30
C GLY A 43 -4.43 -1.36 -15.73
N PRO A 44 -3.62 -0.97 -16.73
CA PRO A 44 -4.07 -0.81 -18.12
C PRO A 44 -4.58 -2.11 -18.77
N LYS A 45 -4.34 -3.27 -18.14
CA LYS A 45 -4.84 -4.59 -18.56
C LYS A 45 -6.24 -4.92 -18.04
N CYS A 46 -6.80 -4.14 -17.11
CA CYS A 46 -8.12 -4.40 -16.54
C CYS A 46 -9.29 -3.86 -17.39
N SER A 47 -9.05 -2.92 -18.31
CA SER A 47 -10.10 -2.38 -19.20
C SER A 47 -9.90 -2.84 -20.65
N PRO A 48 -10.94 -3.34 -21.32
CA PRO A 48 -10.91 -3.64 -22.76
C PRO A 48 -10.87 -2.38 -23.65
N THR A 49 -10.98 -1.20 -23.07
CA THR A 49 -10.90 0.09 -23.75
C THR A 49 -9.62 0.80 -23.28
N PRO A 50 -8.74 1.25 -24.20
CA PRO A 50 -7.55 2.00 -23.80
C PRO A 50 -8.01 3.29 -23.12
N ALA A 51 -7.87 3.35 -21.79
CA ALA A 51 -8.14 4.55 -21.04
C ALA A 51 -7.29 5.67 -21.65
N THR A 52 -7.96 6.66 -22.26
CA THR A 52 -7.36 7.73 -23.07
C THR A 52 -6.63 8.78 -22.23
N GLN A 53 -6.26 8.43 -21.00
CA GLN A 53 -5.48 9.27 -20.11
C GLN A 53 -4.39 8.39 -19.48
N PRO A 54 -3.14 8.88 -19.34
CA PRO A 54 -2.18 8.25 -18.45
C PRO A 54 -2.77 8.34 -17.04
N GLY A 55 -3.58 7.35 -16.69
CA GLY A 55 -4.31 7.30 -15.44
C GLY A 55 -3.28 7.25 -14.35
N LYS A 56 -3.24 8.31 -13.54
CA LYS A 56 -2.38 8.45 -12.36
C LYS A 56 -2.35 7.11 -11.63
N LYS A 57 -1.22 6.42 -11.58
CA LYS A 57 -1.16 5.12 -10.90
C LYS A 57 -0.99 5.40 -9.42
N GLU A 58 -2.04 5.12 -8.66
CA GLU A 58 -2.01 5.31 -7.21
C GLU A 58 -1.68 3.98 -6.53
N ALA A 59 -0.63 3.99 -5.72
CA ALA A 59 -0.21 2.84 -4.92
C ALA A 59 0.02 3.26 -3.47
N LEU A 60 -0.49 2.49 -2.52
CA LEU A 60 -0.25 2.67 -1.10
C LEU A 60 0.87 1.72 -0.66
N ALA A 61 1.96 2.28 -0.15
CA ALA A 61 3.02 1.52 0.49
C ALA A 61 2.98 1.70 2.00
N ILE A 62 2.99 0.59 2.72
CA ILE A 62 2.97 0.52 4.18
C ILE A 62 4.25 -0.15 4.63
N ARG A 63 5.06 0.57 5.43
CA ARG A 63 6.30 0.06 5.99
C ARG A 63 6.06 -0.47 7.40
N LEU A 64 6.43 -1.72 7.62
CA LEU A 64 6.37 -2.38 8.92
C LEU A 64 7.77 -2.64 9.47
N ASP A 65 7.93 -2.50 10.78
CA ASP A 65 9.15 -2.90 11.48
C ASP A 65 9.19 -4.43 11.70
N ALA A 66 10.35 -4.95 12.12
CA ALA A 66 10.55 -6.36 12.42
C ALA A 66 9.54 -6.96 13.42
N LEU A 67 8.96 -6.12 14.30
CA LEU A 67 7.91 -6.49 15.24
C LEU A 67 6.49 -6.46 14.63
N GLY A 68 6.35 -6.11 13.35
CA GLY A 68 5.09 -6.05 12.63
C GLY A 68 4.24 -4.82 12.94
N ASN A 69 4.84 -3.72 13.41
CA ASN A 69 4.12 -2.46 13.61
C ASN A 69 4.33 -1.53 12.41
N VAL A 70 3.27 -0.84 11.99
CA VAL A 70 3.34 0.15 10.91
C VAL A 70 4.12 1.37 11.39
N ARG A 71 5.20 1.67 10.69
CA ARG A 71 6.04 2.85 10.93
C ARG A 71 5.69 4.01 10.01
N GLU A 72 5.32 3.68 8.77
CA GLU A 72 5.07 4.68 7.74
C GLU A 72 4.01 4.17 6.75
N ALA A 73 3.19 5.08 6.24
CA ALA A 73 2.23 4.81 5.18
C ALA A 73 2.29 5.96 4.15
N ASN A 74 2.65 5.64 2.92
CA ASN A 74 2.81 6.60 1.83
C ASN A 74 1.94 6.20 0.65
N VAL A 75 1.28 7.17 0.03
CA VAL A 75 0.58 6.96 -1.25
C VAL A 75 1.43 7.59 -2.35
N PHE A 76 1.86 6.77 -3.28
CA PHE A 76 2.56 7.16 -4.49
C PHE A 76 1.55 7.37 -5.61
N VAL A 77 1.75 8.43 -6.39
CA VAL A 77 0.95 8.74 -7.57
C VAL A 77 1.93 8.94 -8.72
N GLU A 78 1.98 7.99 -9.66
CA GLU A 78 2.80 8.07 -10.88
C GLU A 78 1.99 8.64 -12.05
#